data_AF-A0A9D7E4V3-F1
#
_entry.id   AF-A0A9D7E4V3-F1
#
_cell.length_a   1.000
_cell.length_b   1.000
_cell.length_c   1.000
_cell.angle_alpha   90.00
_cell.angle_beta   90.00
_cell.angle_gamma   90.00
#
_symmetry.space_group_name_H-M   'P 1'
#
loop_
_entity.id
_entity.type
_entity.pdbx_description
1 polymer ?
#
loop_
_entity_poly.entity_id
_entity_poly.type
_entity_poly.pdbx_seq_one_letter_code
_entity_poly.pdbx_strand_id
1 'polypeptide(L)'
;MRIIGISHKTRYWQHYAFSNPPEGYRYARMVDFPWHMTGIVSAFLWHTRFFLPVKRADLFHTYNCIVANRHPWVIEVESYLPRYKPMPESHRLFQWGLRRLASHDCRALIYTSEHTLRMNRDKLVAAGVDPAKMQVIYRAVEQYLPEKRPRIISPFFSQGTLFTARAASNY
;
A
#
# COMPACT_ATOMS: atom_id res chain seq x y z
N MET A 1 16.09 15.95 -13.72
CA MET A 1 15.09 15.61 -12.67
C MET A 1 14.12 14.56 -13.20
N ARG A 2 13.98 13.42 -12.52
CA ARG A 2 13.08 12.32 -12.88
C ARG A 2 11.71 12.50 -12.21
N ILE A 3 10.63 12.24 -12.93
CA ILE A 3 9.25 12.42 -12.46
C ILE A 3 8.62 11.05 -12.19
N ILE A 4 8.22 10.82 -10.95
CA ILE A 4 7.50 9.62 -10.53
C ILE A 4 6.01 9.93 -10.43
N GLY A 5 5.22 9.29 -11.28
CA GLY A 5 3.78 9.44 -11.30
C GLY A 5 3.10 8.60 -10.23
N ILE A 6 2.22 9.21 -9.46
CA ILE A 6 1.43 8.54 -8.42
C ILE A 6 -0.07 8.74 -8.63
N SER A 7 -0.83 7.78 -8.11
CA SER A 7 -2.28 7.88 -7.93
C SER A 7 -2.61 8.73 -6.68
N HIS A 8 -3.88 8.78 -6.30
CA HIS A 8 -4.31 9.39 -5.05
C HIS A 8 -3.62 8.74 -3.84
N LYS A 9 -3.13 9.56 -2.90
CA LYS A 9 -2.53 9.09 -1.64
C LYS A 9 -3.66 8.65 -0.70
N THR A 10 -3.56 7.47 -0.10
CA THR A 10 -4.60 6.90 0.77
C THR A 10 -4.11 6.60 2.19
N ARG A 11 -2.81 6.80 2.46
CA ARG A 11 -2.17 6.50 3.74
C ARG A 11 -1.21 7.62 4.13
N TYR A 12 -1.16 7.98 5.42
CA TYR A 12 -0.32 9.08 5.92
C TYR A 12 1.16 8.96 5.51
N TRP A 13 1.73 7.75 5.55
CA TRP A 13 3.13 7.53 5.18
C TRP A 13 3.41 7.78 3.69
N GLN A 14 2.42 7.65 2.81
CA GLN A 14 2.57 8.03 1.39
C GLN A 14 2.75 9.53 1.26
N HIS A 15 2.09 10.32 2.14
CA HIS A 15 2.31 11.75 2.16
C HIS A 15 3.76 12.05 2.52
N TYR A 16 4.28 11.45 3.58
CA TYR A 16 5.66 11.62 4.00
C TYR A 16 6.68 11.21 2.93
N ALA A 17 6.58 9.98 2.42
CA ALA A 17 7.54 9.45 1.42
C ALA A 17 7.53 10.25 0.12
N PHE A 18 6.37 10.68 -0.35
CA PHE A 18 6.26 11.42 -1.62
C PHE A 18 6.60 12.91 -1.48
N SER A 19 6.55 13.47 -0.27
CA SER A 19 7.00 14.83 0.02
C SER A 19 8.51 14.92 0.24
N ASN A 20 9.18 13.79 0.50
CA ASN A 20 10.63 13.71 0.71
C ASN A 20 11.28 12.78 -0.33
N PRO A 21 11.23 13.12 -1.63
CA PRO A 21 11.84 12.30 -2.67
C PRO A 21 13.38 12.26 -2.53
N PRO A 22 14.04 11.18 -2.98
CA PRO A 22 15.49 11.17 -3.15
C PRO A 22 15.96 12.27 -4.09
N GLU A 23 17.22 12.67 -3.96
CA GLU A 23 17.82 13.71 -4.82
C GLU A 23 17.65 13.40 -6.31
N GLY A 24 17.26 14.42 -7.08
CA GLY A 24 17.03 14.29 -8.52
C GLY A 24 15.66 13.68 -8.90
N TYR A 25 14.83 13.29 -7.94
CA TYR A 25 13.47 12.79 -8.14
C TYR A 25 12.41 13.77 -7.67
N ARG A 26 11.23 13.70 -8.29
CA ARG A 26 10.02 14.40 -7.85
C ARG A 26 8.81 13.49 -8.02
N TYR A 27 7.95 13.44 -7.00
CA TYR A 27 6.64 12.81 -7.12
C TYR A 27 5.60 13.79 -7.67
N ALA A 28 4.73 13.33 -8.56
CA ALA A 28 3.66 14.14 -9.13
C ALA A 28 2.36 13.33 -9.24
N ARG A 29 1.25 13.97 -8.83
CA ARG A 29 -0.09 13.40 -8.99
C ARG A 29 -0.45 13.38 -10.48
N MET A 30 -0.55 12.18 -11.02
CA MET A 30 -0.97 11.96 -12.41
C MET A 30 -2.49 12.03 -12.52
N VAL A 31 -3.02 12.08 -13.73
CA VAL A 31 -4.46 11.95 -13.95
C VAL A 31 -4.74 10.47 -14.18
N ASP A 32 -5.58 9.86 -13.34
CA ASP A 32 -6.02 8.47 -13.46
C ASP A 32 -7.51 8.38 -13.19
N PHE A 33 -8.10 7.24 -13.56
CA PHE A 33 -9.52 7.02 -13.40
C PHE A 33 -9.87 6.62 -11.94
N PRO A 34 -10.68 7.40 -11.20
CA PRO A 34 -11.01 7.11 -9.82
C PRO A 34 -12.18 6.12 -9.73
N TRP A 35 -11.94 4.84 -10.04
CA TRP A 35 -12.98 3.79 -10.07
C TRP A 35 -13.83 3.70 -8.78
N HIS A 36 -13.25 4.07 -7.65
CA HIS A 36 -13.94 4.08 -6.36
C HIS A 36 -14.96 5.23 -6.23
N MET A 37 -14.82 6.30 -7.01
CA MET A 37 -15.75 7.44 -7.04
C MET A 37 -16.90 7.24 -8.01
N THR A 38 -16.85 6.23 -8.88
CA THR A 38 -17.87 5.99 -9.92
C THR A 38 -18.97 5.02 -9.48
N GLY A 39 -19.05 4.68 -8.19
CA GLY A 39 -20.04 3.72 -7.66
C GLY A 39 -19.83 2.26 -8.07
N ILE A 40 -18.77 1.96 -8.82
CA ILE A 40 -18.49 0.61 -9.30
C ILE A 40 -17.85 -0.21 -8.18
N VAL A 41 -18.46 -1.33 -7.79
CA VAL A 41 -17.93 -2.26 -6.79
C VAL A 41 -17.24 -3.43 -7.49
N SER A 42 -16.07 -3.16 -8.06
CA SER A 42 -15.25 -4.18 -8.75
C SER A 42 -13.84 -4.18 -8.19
N ALA A 43 -13.45 -5.27 -7.54
CA ALA A 43 -12.10 -5.45 -7.01
C ALA A 43 -11.03 -5.32 -8.10
N PHE A 44 -11.34 -5.75 -9.33
CA PHE A 44 -10.47 -5.58 -10.49
C PHE A 44 -10.20 -4.10 -10.78
N LEU A 45 -11.26 -3.30 -10.91
CA LEU A 45 -11.12 -1.88 -11.24
C LEU A 45 -10.48 -1.11 -10.08
N TRP A 46 -10.86 -1.41 -8.84
CA TRP A 46 -10.27 -0.75 -7.66
C TRP A 46 -8.77 -0.99 -7.50
N HIS A 47 -8.26 -2.12 -7.97
CA HIS A 47 -6.84 -2.48 -7.87
C HIS A 47 -6.13 -2.48 -9.24
N THR A 48 -6.72 -1.81 -10.23
CA THR A 48 -6.09 -1.57 -11.53
C THR A 48 -6.06 -0.07 -11.80
N ARG A 49 -4.89 0.46 -12.16
CA ARG A 49 -4.70 1.88 -12.45
C ARG A 49 -4.47 2.07 -13.95
N PHE A 50 -5.18 3.03 -14.50
CA PHE A 50 -4.96 3.55 -15.83
C PHE A 50 -4.71 5.05 -15.72
N PHE A 51 -3.50 5.45 -16.09
CA PHE A 51 -3.07 6.85 -16.11
C PHE A 51 -3.30 7.44 -17.49
N LEU A 52 -3.94 8.60 -17.56
CA LEU A 52 -4.12 9.32 -18.82
C LEU A 52 -2.78 9.95 -19.25
N PRO A 53 -2.40 9.89 -20.54
CA PRO A 53 -1.12 10.40 -21.05
C PRO A 53 -1.11 11.93 -21.20
N VAL A 54 -1.72 12.65 -20.27
CA VAL A 54 -1.80 14.13 -20.26
C VAL A 54 -0.66 14.80 -19.50
N LYS A 55 0.07 14.02 -18.69
CA LYS A 55 1.24 14.45 -17.93
C LYS A 55 2.36 13.45 -18.12
N ARG A 56 3.58 13.94 -18.25
CA ARG A 56 4.77 13.10 -18.32
C ARG A 56 5.07 12.50 -16.94
N ALA A 57 5.33 11.20 -16.92
CA ALA A 57 6.00 10.49 -15.83
C ALA A 57 7.11 9.65 -16.46
N ASP A 58 8.23 9.46 -15.78
CA ASP A 58 9.28 8.53 -16.22
C ASP A 58 9.05 7.12 -15.63
N LEU A 59 8.28 7.03 -14.53
CA LEU A 59 7.85 5.78 -13.91
C LEU A 59 6.56 5.99 -13.08
N PHE A 60 5.70 4.97 -12.97
CA PHE A 60 4.57 4.98 -12.05
C PHE A 60 4.87 4.23 -10.75
N HIS A 61 4.49 4.79 -9.61
CA HIS A 61 4.58 4.14 -8.30
C HIS A 61 3.17 4.01 -7.72
N THR A 62 2.70 2.78 -7.54
CA THR A 62 1.35 2.47 -7.03
C THR A 62 1.40 1.70 -5.72
N TYR A 63 0.26 1.69 -5.01
CA TYR A 63 0.05 0.90 -3.80
C TYR A 63 -1.04 -0.13 -4.01
N ASN A 64 -0.71 -1.41 -3.90
CA ASN A 64 -1.58 -2.57 -4.12
C ASN A 64 -2.33 -2.57 -5.47
N CYS A 65 -1.92 -1.76 -6.45
CA CYS A 65 -2.61 -1.61 -7.73
C CYS A 65 -1.71 -1.91 -8.92
N ILE A 66 -2.19 -2.72 -9.85
CA ILE A 66 -1.51 -3.06 -11.10
C ILE A 66 -1.72 -1.95 -12.13
N VAL A 67 -0.69 -1.59 -12.89
CA VAL A 67 -0.78 -0.57 -13.94
C VAL A 67 -1.11 -1.18 -15.29
N ALA A 68 -2.19 -0.69 -15.91
CA ALA A 68 -2.66 -1.13 -17.22
C ALA A 68 -1.86 -0.52 -18.39
N ASN A 69 -1.30 0.68 -18.20
CA ASN A 69 -0.48 1.36 -19.20
C ASN A 69 0.75 0.54 -19.61
N ARG A 70 1.19 0.66 -20.87
CA ARG A 70 2.49 0.16 -21.35
C ARG A 70 3.61 1.16 -21.01
N HIS A 71 3.87 1.31 -19.72
CA HIS A 71 4.81 2.28 -19.18
C HIS A 71 5.50 1.67 -17.95
N PRO A 72 6.79 1.92 -17.67
CA PRO A 72 7.45 1.40 -16.47
C PRO A 72 6.71 1.75 -15.18
N TRP A 73 6.59 0.76 -14.29
CA TRP A 73 5.94 0.92 -13.00
C TRP A 73 6.53 0.02 -11.91
N VAL A 74 6.38 0.47 -10.67
CA VAL A 74 6.62 -0.32 -9.44
C VAL A 74 5.36 -0.31 -8.59
N ILE A 75 5.20 -1.36 -7.80
CA ILE A 75 4.07 -1.51 -6.89
C ILE A 75 4.58 -1.81 -5.50
N GLU A 76 4.03 -1.10 -4.53
CA GLU A 76 4.16 -1.43 -3.12
C GLU A 76 3.02 -2.36 -2.70
N VAL A 77 3.36 -3.40 -1.96
CA VAL A 77 2.49 -4.55 -1.68
C VAL A 77 2.34 -4.76 -0.18
N GLU A 78 1.12 -4.59 0.31
CA GLU A 78 0.78 -4.77 1.74
C GLU A 78 0.30 -6.19 2.06
N SER A 79 -0.29 -6.89 1.08
CA SER A 79 -1.00 -8.16 1.35
C SER A 79 -0.82 -9.19 0.24
N TYR A 80 -1.72 -9.27 -0.73
CA TYR A 80 -1.69 -10.27 -1.79
C TYR A 80 -1.87 -9.64 -3.17
N LEU A 81 -1.35 -10.30 -4.20
CA LEU A 81 -1.46 -9.90 -5.59
C LEU A 81 -1.92 -11.05 -6.49
N PRO A 82 -2.66 -10.73 -7.57
CA PRO A 82 -3.46 -9.53 -7.75
C PRO A 82 -4.56 -9.39 -6.67
N ARG A 83 -4.89 -8.16 -6.26
CA ARG A 83 -5.96 -7.87 -5.29
C ARG A 83 -7.36 -7.92 -5.92
N TYR A 84 -7.70 -9.03 -6.58
CA TYR A 84 -8.95 -9.14 -7.33
C TYR A 84 -10.01 -10.02 -6.68
N LYS A 85 -9.76 -10.55 -5.46
CA LYS A 85 -10.76 -11.35 -4.74
C LYS A 85 -12.09 -10.57 -4.62
N PRO A 86 -13.24 -11.25 -4.79
CA PRO A 86 -13.42 -12.70 -4.88
C PRO A 86 -13.24 -13.32 -6.28
N MET A 87 -12.72 -12.60 -7.27
CA MET A 87 -12.50 -13.14 -8.63
C MET A 87 -11.67 -14.44 -8.60
N PRO A 88 -12.14 -15.53 -9.23
CA PRO A 88 -11.38 -16.78 -9.35
C PRO A 88 -10.06 -16.58 -10.10
N GLU A 89 -9.04 -17.35 -9.72
CA GLU A 89 -7.72 -17.22 -10.34
C GLU A 89 -7.70 -17.64 -11.81
N SER A 90 -8.57 -18.58 -12.21
CA SER A 90 -8.76 -18.98 -13.61
C SER A 90 -9.38 -17.89 -14.49
N HIS A 91 -9.94 -16.83 -13.90
CA HIS A 91 -10.62 -15.78 -14.64
C HIS A 91 -9.64 -15.00 -15.54
N ARG A 92 -10.08 -14.65 -16.75
CA ARG A 92 -9.22 -13.99 -17.78
C ARG A 92 -8.58 -12.69 -17.29
N LEU A 93 -9.30 -11.88 -16.51
CA LEU A 93 -8.78 -10.65 -15.92
C LEU A 93 -7.76 -10.89 -14.79
N PHE A 94 -7.94 -11.98 -14.03
CA PHE A 94 -6.97 -12.39 -13.02
C PHE A 94 -5.65 -12.79 -13.67
N GLN A 95 -5.76 -13.63 -14.69
CA GLN A 95 -4.62 -14.06 -15.51
C GLN A 95 -3.96 -12.87 -16.24
N TRP A 96 -4.74 -11.87 -16.66
CA TRP A 96 -4.19 -10.62 -17.18
C TRP A 96 -3.35 -9.89 -16.13
N GLY A 97 -3.83 -9.79 -14.88
CA GLY A 97 -3.08 -9.17 -13.79
C GLY A 97 -1.75 -9.87 -13.53
N LEU A 98 -1.76 -11.21 -13.52
CA LEU A 98 -0.54 -12.02 -13.39
C LEU A 98 0.45 -11.75 -14.54
N ARG A 99 -0.01 -11.73 -15.79
CA ARG A 99 0.84 -11.39 -16.94
C ARG A 99 1.40 -9.97 -16.85
N ARG A 100 0.65 -9.01 -16.31
CA ARG A 100 1.15 -7.64 -16.08
C ARG A 100 2.26 -7.61 -15.04
N LEU A 101 2.13 -8.34 -13.95
CA LEU A 101 3.16 -8.47 -12.92
C LEU A 101 4.44 -9.12 -13.49
N ALA A 102 4.29 -10.12 -14.36
CA ALA A 102 5.42 -10.78 -15.01
C ALA A 102 6.11 -9.89 -16.06
N SER A 103 5.36 -8.99 -16.70
CA SER A 103 5.85 -8.18 -17.82
C SER A 103 7.06 -7.30 -17.49
N HIS A 104 7.82 -6.91 -18.52
CA HIS A 104 8.94 -5.98 -18.41
C HIS A 104 8.56 -4.58 -17.92
N ASP A 105 7.29 -4.18 -18.07
CA ASP A 105 6.82 -2.88 -17.57
C ASP A 105 6.80 -2.85 -16.04
N CYS A 106 6.49 -3.99 -15.40
CA CYS A 106 6.59 -4.14 -13.95
C CYS A 106 8.05 -4.31 -13.57
N ARG A 107 8.63 -3.27 -12.96
CA ARG A 107 10.05 -3.20 -12.62
C ARG A 107 10.34 -3.76 -11.24
N ALA A 108 9.43 -3.58 -10.28
CA ALA A 108 9.61 -4.06 -8.91
C ALA A 108 8.28 -4.27 -8.17
N LEU A 109 8.31 -5.23 -7.26
CA LEU A 109 7.30 -5.60 -6.27
C LEU A 109 7.90 -5.35 -4.90
N ILE A 110 7.50 -4.26 -4.27
CA ILE A 110 8.06 -3.78 -3.00
C ILE A 110 7.14 -4.22 -1.88
N TYR A 111 7.52 -5.26 -1.16
CA TYR A 111 6.77 -5.80 -0.05
C TYR A 111 7.05 -5.02 1.24
N THR A 112 6.00 -4.75 2.00
CA THR A 112 6.10 -4.03 3.27
C THR A 112 6.56 -4.92 4.43
N SER A 113 6.61 -6.24 4.21
CA SER A 113 7.11 -7.23 5.18
C SER A 113 7.53 -8.53 4.51
N GLU A 114 8.41 -9.29 5.17
CA GLU A 114 8.77 -10.66 4.78
C GLU A 114 7.55 -11.60 4.76
N HIS A 115 6.60 -11.40 5.68
CA HIS A 115 5.38 -12.19 5.70
C HIS A 115 4.58 -12.00 4.41
N THR A 116 4.41 -10.75 3.98
CA THR A 116 3.72 -10.41 2.73
C THR A 116 4.44 -10.97 1.52
N LEU A 117 5.77 -10.92 1.48
CA LEU A 117 6.55 -11.54 0.40
C LEU A 117 6.28 -13.04 0.34
N ARG A 118 6.40 -13.76 1.46
CA ARG A 118 6.19 -15.22 1.53
C ARG A 118 4.79 -15.64 1.07
N MET A 119 3.76 -14.88 1.43
CA MET A 119 2.38 -15.17 0.97
C MET A 119 2.19 -15.10 -0.55
N ASN A 120 3.04 -14.36 -1.27
CA ASN A 120 2.88 -14.13 -2.71
C ASN A 120 3.88 -14.90 -3.56
N ARG A 121 5.08 -15.11 -3.04
CA ARG A 121 6.27 -15.49 -3.81
C ARG A 121 5.99 -16.68 -4.73
N ASP A 122 5.63 -17.83 -4.17
CA ASP A 122 5.55 -19.08 -4.93
C ASP A 122 4.53 -18.99 -6.06
N LYS A 123 3.35 -18.42 -5.77
CA LYS A 123 2.30 -18.19 -6.77
C LYS A 123 2.76 -17.24 -7.88
N LEU A 124 3.42 -16.13 -7.53
CA LEU A 124 3.86 -15.16 -8.52
C LEU A 124 5.01 -15.72 -9.38
N VAL A 125 5.93 -16.47 -8.78
CA VAL A 125 6.99 -17.18 -9.51
C VAL A 125 6.39 -18.22 -10.47
N ALA A 126 5.42 -19.01 -10.01
CA ALA A 126 4.70 -19.95 -10.87
C ALA A 126 3.95 -19.26 -12.02
N ALA A 127 3.56 -18.00 -11.85
CA ALA A 127 2.96 -17.16 -12.88
C ALA A 127 3.99 -16.44 -13.80
N GLY A 128 5.29 -16.73 -13.65
CA GLY A 128 6.36 -16.19 -14.48
C GLY A 128 6.92 -14.84 -14.02
N VAL A 129 6.62 -14.41 -12.78
CA VAL A 129 7.25 -13.22 -12.21
C VAL A 129 8.67 -13.55 -11.78
N ASP A 130 9.64 -12.80 -12.30
CA ASP A 130 11.03 -12.88 -11.90
C ASP A 130 11.20 -12.59 -10.39
N PRO A 131 11.73 -13.53 -9.59
CA PRO A 131 12.03 -13.30 -8.17
C PRO A 131 12.90 -12.08 -7.90
N ALA A 132 13.78 -11.68 -8.83
CA ALA A 132 14.64 -10.50 -8.67
C ALA A 132 13.86 -9.17 -8.61
N LYS A 133 12.59 -9.16 -9.07
CA LYS A 133 11.70 -8.01 -8.92
C LYS A 133 11.14 -7.88 -7.50
N MET A 134 11.22 -8.93 -6.68
CA MET A 134 10.57 -9.01 -5.38
C MET A 134 11.53 -8.60 -4.28
N GLN A 135 11.25 -7.47 -3.62
CA GLN A 135 12.10 -6.94 -2.56
C GLN A 135 11.28 -6.53 -1.35
N VAL A 136 11.83 -6.73 -0.16
CA VAL A 136 11.24 -6.22 1.08
C VAL A 136 11.89 -4.88 1.40
N ILE A 137 11.08 -3.84 1.54
CA ILE A 137 11.54 -2.54 2.04
C ILE A 137 10.65 -2.20 3.22
N TYR A 138 11.27 -2.18 4.41
CA TYR A 138 10.60 -1.75 5.62
C TYR A 138 10.40 -0.24 5.60
N ARG A 139 9.19 0.20 5.94
CA ARG A 139 8.89 1.62 6.04
C ARG A 139 9.58 2.19 7.27
N ALA A 140 10.34 3.26 7.09
CA ALA A 140 10.71 4.13 8.19
C ALA A 140 9.45 4.92 8.59
N VAL A 141 8.93 4.68 9.79
CA VAL A 141 7.91 5.55 10.40
C VAL A 141 8.60 6.39 11.45
N GLU A 142 8.19 7.66 11.56
CA GLU A 142 8.60 8.51 12.67
C GLU A 142 8.21 7.79 13.97
N GLN A 143 9.18 7.52 14.83
CA GLN A 143 8.92 6.94 16.12
C GLN A 143 8.14 7.98 16.93
N TYR A 144 6.87 7.71 17.22
CA TYR A 144 6.11 8.52 18.17
C TYR A 144 6.82 8.40 19.53
N LEU A 145 7.62 9.40 19.86
CA LEU A 145 8.10 9.58 21.23
C LEU A 145 6.88 10.11 21.99
N PRO A 146 6.32 9.37 22.95
CA PRO A 146 5.19 9.87 23.72
C PRO A 146 5.58 11.21 24.31
N GLU A 147 4.79 12.25 24.04
CA GLU A 147 4.95 13.53 24.70
C GLU A 147 5.00 13.26 26.20
N LYS A 148 6.04 13.78 26.87
CA LYS A 148 6.05 13.83 28.33
C LYS A 148 4.89 14.72 28.73
N ARG A 149 3.69 14.16 28.89
CA ARG A 149 2.58 14.87 29.51
C ARG A 149 3.09 15.33 30.88
N PRO A 150 3.11 16.64 31.17
CA PRO A 150 3.36 17.07 32.54
C PRO A 150 2.33 16.34 33.42
N ARG A 151 2.81 15.65 34.46
CA ARG A 151 1.92 15.10 35.48
C ARG A 151 1.15 16.29 36.05
N ILE A 152 -0.09 16.46 35.63
CA ILE A 152 -1.02 17.32 36.34
C ILE A 152 -1.27 16.60 37.66
N ILE A 153 -0.53 16.99 38.69
CA ILE A 153 -0.90 16.67 40.07
C ILE A 153 -2.10 17.58 40.35
N SER A 154 -3.31 17.10 40.09
CA SER A 154 -4.53 17.78 40.55
C SER A 154 -4.54 17.74 42.07
N PRO A 155 -4.55 18.89 42.79
CA PRO A 155 -4.56 18.91 44.24
C PRO A 155 -5.99 18.84 44.76
N PHE A 156 -6.80 17.86 44.33
CA PHE A 156 -8.14 17.67 44.88
C PHE A 156 -8.52 16.20 44.76
N PHE A 157 -8.31 15.46 45.84
CA PHE A 157 -9.23 14.47 46.41
C PHE A 157 -8.57 13.90 47.67
N SER A 158 -8.58 14.72 48.73
CA SER A 158 -8.60 14.18 50.09
C SER A 158 -10.01 13.68 50.39
N GLN A 159 -10.08 12.56 51.10
CA GLN A 159 -11.27 11.93 51.71
C GLN A 159 -11.93 10.81 50.89
N GLY A 160 -11.44 9.60 51.16
CA GLY A 160 -12.20 8.49 51.75
C GLY A 160 -13.44 8.00 51.01
N THR A 161 -13.42 6.71 50.61
CA THR A 161 -14.25 5.65 51.23
C THR A 161 -13.80 4.31 50.66
N LEU A 162 -13.50 3.36 51.54
CA LEU A 162 -13.28 1.94 51.21
C LEU A 162 -14.57 1.32 50.67
N PHE A 163 -14.49 0.68 49.50
CA PHE A 163 -15.40 -0.43 49.16
C PHE A 163 -14.64 -1.53 48.43
N THR A 164 -14.45 -2.64 49.14
CA THR A 164 -14.15 -3.97 48.59
C THR A 164 -15.40 -4.55 47.95
N ALA A 165 -15.31 -5.06 46.71
CA ALA A 165 -16.17 -6.16 46.27
C ALA A 165 -15.54 -6.98 45.12
N ARG A 166 -15.56 -8.29 45.36
CA ARG A 166 -15.16 -9.45 44.56
C ARG A 166 -15.83 -9.57 43.17
N ALA A 167 -15.08 -10.27 42.31
CA ALA A 167 -15.47 -11.36 41.38
C ALA A 167 -16.53 -11.11 40.30
N ALA A 168 -16.19 -11.48 39.05
CA ALA A 168 -16.65 -12.74 38.45
C ALA A 168 -16.09 -12.92 37.03
N SER A 169 -15.43 -14.06 36.82
CA SER A 169 -15.42 -14.78 35.55
C SER A 169 -16.85 -15.04 35.08
N ASN A 170 -17.10 -15.07 33.77
CA ASN A 170 -18.07 -15.99 33.17
C ASN A 170 -17.88 -16.06 31.65
N TYR A 171 -17.62 -17.29 31.21
CA TYR A 171 -17.86 -17.97 29.92
C TYR A 171 -17.48 -17.30 28.60
#